data_AF-A0A1K2H752-F1
#
_entry.id   AF-A0A1K2H752-F1
#
_cell.length_a   1.000
_cell.length_b   1.000
_cell.length_c   1.000
_cell.angle_alpha   90.00
_cell.angle_beta   90.00
_cell.angle_gamma   90.00
#
_symmetry.space_group_name_H-M   'P 1'
#
loop_
_entity.id
_entity.type
_entity.pdbx_description
1 polymer ?
#
loop_
_entity_poly.entity_id
_entity_poly.type
_entity_poly.pdbx_seq_one_letter_code
_entity_poly.pdbx_strand_id
1 'polypeptide(L)'
;MIIDLDTAHNFKVDVTQEELDGLEEAIRAYTNNNFQVRNVRLEDVVFTSSSITSPDSTLGFKKGNTIQVSNDKYNNGLYFIEAVEDNGLTFETDSFIPHKATDTLVTLVKYPADILFGVQKLLKYSAKMDDKIGVKSESISRMSKTYYDVNATENIEGYPAALMTFLNKYKKLRWS
;
A
#
# COMPACT_ATOMS: atom_id res chain seq x y z
N MET A 1 2.45 -3.08 -2.87
CA MET A 1 3.49 -2.30 -2.19
C MET A 1 3.44 -0.85 -2.64
N ILE A 2 3.14 0.04 -1.69
CA ILE A 2 3.17 1.49 -1.91
C ILE A 2 4.60 2.01 -2.03
N ILE A 3 5.52 1.52 -1.20
CA ILE A 3 6.91 1.97 -1.13
C ILE A 3 7.83 0.80 -0.79
N ASP A 4 9.02 0.76 -1.38
CA ASP A 4 10.02 -0.27 -1.09
C ASP A 4 10.59 -0.11 0.32
N LEU A 5 10.90 -1.24 0.97
CA LEU A 5 11.43 -1.30 2.33
C LEU A 5 12.73 -0.49 2.46
N ASP A 6 13.66 -0.65 1.50
CA ASP A 6 14.88 0.15 1.42
C ASP A 6 14.62 1.66 1.34
N THR A 7 13.55 2.04 0.62
CA THR A 7 13.16 3.45 0.51
C THR A 7 12.52 3.95 1.81
N ALA A 8 11.74 3.12 2.48
CA ALA A 8 11.11 3.43 3.77
C ALA A 8 12.14 3.63 4.89
N HIS A 9 13.22 2.83 4.90
CA HIS A 9 14.31 2.95 5.88
C HIS A 9 15.01 4.31 5.86
N ASN A 10 15.02 5.01 4.73
CA ASN A 10 15.54 6.39 4.66
C ASN A 10 14.71 7.40 5.46
N PHE A 11 13.48 7.05 5.84
CA PHE A 11 12.55 7.94 6.54
C PHE A 11 12.30 7.51 7.98
N LYS A 12 12.30 6.21 8.27
CA LYS A 12 12.24 5.63 9.61
C LYS A 12 13.08 4.34 9.62
N VAL A 13 14.10 4.29 10.48
CA VAL A 13 15.10 3.21 10.48
C VAL A 13 14.50 1.86 10.86
N ASP A 14 13.51 1.83 11.75
CA ASP A 14 12.92 0.59 12.29
C ASP A 14 11.56 0.22 11.65
N VAL A 15 11.32 0.59 10.38
CA VAL A 15 10.09 0.20 9.67
C VAL A 15 10.14 -1.26 9.28
N THR A 16 9.08 -2.00 9.60
CA THR A 16 8.88 -3.38 9.13
C THR A 16 7.98 -3.42 7.89
N GLN A 17 8.07 -4.52 7.12
CA GLN A 17 7.17 -4.75 5.99
C GLN A 17 5.69 -4.77 6.42
N GLU A 18 5.39 -5.35 7.59
CA GLU A 18 4.04 -5.41 8.14
C GLU A 18 3.46 -4.03 8.44
N GLU A 19 4.27 -3.08 8.93
CA GLU A 19 3.84 -1.68 9.12
C GLU A 19 3.48 -1.01 7.78
N LEU A 20 4.25 -1.28 6.72
CA LEU A 20 3.99 -0.73 5.39
C LEU A 20 2.73 -1.33 4.76
N ASP A 21 2.53 -2.64 4.92
CA ASP A 21 1.36 -3.34 4.41
C ASP A 21 0.09 -2.88 5.13
N GLY A 22 0.15 -2.72 6.46
CA GLY A 22 -0.95 -2.18 7.26
C GLY A 22 -1.31 -0.73 6.87
N LEU A 23 -0.30 0.10 6.58
CA LEU A 23 -0.51 1.46 6.10
C LEU A 23 -1.12 1.47 4.69
N GLU A 24 -0.72 0.54 3.82
CA GLU A 24 -1.31 0.35 2.49
C GLU A 24 -2.79 -0.05 2.58
N GLU A 25 -3.12 -0.99 3.46
CA GLU A 25 -4.50 -1.40 3.71
C GLU A 25 -5.35 -0.26 4.27
N ALA A 26 -4.83 0.48 5.26
CA ALA A 26 -5.52 1.62 5.86
C ALA A 26 -5.83 2.72 4.82
N ILE A 27 -4.88 3.04 3.94
CA ILE A 27 -5.10 4.02 2.85
C ILE A 27 -6.17 3.55 1.88
N ARG A 28 -6.14 2.28 1.47
CA ARG A 28 -7.14 1.70 0.56
C ARG A 28 -8.53 1.67 1.19
N ALA A 29 -8.62 1.30 2.47
CA ALA A 29 -9.87 1.30 3.23
C ALA A 29 -10.43 2.72 3.39
N TYR A 30 -9.59 3.68 3.76
CA TYR A 30 -10.00 5.08 3.95
C TYR A 30 -10.45 5.76 2.65
N THR A 31 -9.77 5.48 1.54
CA THR A 31 -10.11 6.04 0.22
C THR A 31 -11.19 5.24 -0.50
N ASN A 32 -11.52 4.04 -0.03
CA ASN A 32 -12.34 3.08 -0.77
C ASN A 32 -11.84 2.92 -2.23
N ASN A 33 -10.53 2.97 -2.41
CA ASN A 33 -9.90 2.98 -3.73
C ASN A 33 -8.77 1.97 -3.76
N ASN A 34 -8.85 1.06 -4.72
CA ASN A 34 -7.87 0.00 -4.94
C ASN A 34 -6.72 0.42 -5.88
N PHE A 35 -6.77 1.64 -6.43
CA PHE A 35 -5.75 2.20 -7.33
C PHE A 35 -5.41 1.31 -8.53
N GLN A 36 -6.40 0.50 -8.95
CA GLN A 36 -6.29 -0.39 -10.09
C GLN A 36 -6.31 0.38 -11.41
N VAL A 37 -5.34 0.10 -12.28
CA VAL A 37 -5.29 0.55 -13.66
C VAL A 37 -6.04 -0.46 -14.51
N ARG A 38 -7.35 -0.27 -14.66
CA ARG A 38 -8.25 -1.22 -15.36
C ARG A 38 -7.87 -1.50 -16.82
N ASN A 39 -7.11 -0.59 -17.45
CA ASN A 39 -6.63 -0.75 -18.82
C ASN A 39 -5.48 -1.75 -18.93
N VAL A 40 -4.81 -2.10 -17.82
CA VAL A 40 -3.71 -3.05 -17.76
C VAL A 40 -4.13 -4.19 -16.84
N ARG A 41 -4.77 -5.19 -17.44
CA ARG A 41 -5.34 -6.34 -16.75
C ARG A 41 -5.16 -7.59 -17.59
N LEU A 42 -4.94 -8.71 -16.91
CA LEU A 42 -4.94 -10.04 -17.48
C LEU A 42 -6.18 -10.80 -16.99
N GLU A 43 -6.73 -11.60 -17.88
CA GLU A 43 -7.84 -12.52 -17.66
C GLU A 43 -7.39 -13.94 -17.99
N ASP A 44 -8.20 -14.95 -17.61
CA ASP A 44 -7.93 -16.36 -17.90
C ASP A 44 -6.50 -16.83 -17.52
N VAL A 45 -6.08 -16.49 -16.30
CA VAL A 45 -4.73 -16.74 -15.82
C VAL A 45 -4.54 -18.16 -15.28
N VAL A 46 -3.34 -18.70 -15.47
CA VAL A 46 -2.89 -19.95 -14.85
C VAL A 46 -1.85 -19.63 -13.80
N PHE A 47 -2.18 -19.99 -12.55
CA PHE A 47 -1.28 -19.89 -11.42
C PHE A 47 -0.38 -21.12 -11.36
N THR A 48 0.91 -20.89 -11.33
CA THR A 48 1.95 -21.84 -10.90
C THR A 48 2.48 -21.35 -9.54
N SER A 49 3.25 -22.16 -8.82
CA SER A 49 3.72 -21.85 -7.46
C SER A 49 4.32 -20.44 -7.34
N SER A 50 5.13 -20.02 -8.32
CA SER A 50 5.84 -18.73 -8.33
C SER A 50 5.59 -17.87 -9.58
N SER A 51 4.61 -18.24 -10.42
CA SER A 51 4.34 -17.51 -11.65
C SER A 51 2.87 -17.47 -12.04
N ILE A 52 2.51 -16.44 -12.78
CA ILE A 52 1.20 -16.28 -13.40
C ILE A 52 1.43 -16.23 -14.90
N THR A 53 0.74 -17.08 -15.65
CA THR A 53 0.77 -17.06 -17.11
C THR A 53 -0.61 -16.72 -17.66
N SER A 54 -0.66 -15.95 -18.74
CA SER A 54 -1.90 -15.55 -19.40
C SER A 54 -1.81 -15.82 -20.89
N PRO A 55 -2.94 -16.11 -21.55
CA PRO A 55 -3.00 -16.11 -23.01
C PRO A 55 -2.82 -14.70 -23.60
N ASP A 56 -3.17 -13.66 -22.83
CA ASP A 56 -2.96 -12.27 -23.19
C ASP A 56 -1.52 -11.82 -22.98
N SER A 57 -1.09 -10.83 -23.78
CA SER A 57 0.23 -10.21 -23.66
C SER A 57 0.38 -9.46 -22.34
N THR A 58 1.55 -9.57 -21.70
CA THR A 58 1.90 -8.85 -20.47
C THR A 58 2.23 -7.36 -20.70
N LEU A 59 1.73 -6.76 -21.79
CA LEU A 59 2.00 -5.38 -22.16
C LEU A 59 1.52 -4.40 -21.08
N GLY A 60 2.46 -3.65 -20.50
CA GLY A 60 2.18 -2.66 -19.47
C GLY A 60 2.58 -3.08 -18.06
N PHE A 61 2.88 -4.36 -17.85
CA PHE A 61 3.53 -4.82 -16.62
C PHE A 61 5.04 -4.60 -16.72
N LYS A 62 5.64 -4.20 -15.60
CA LYS A 62 7.09 -4.02 -15.47
C LYS A 62 7.55 -4.56 -14.12
N LYS A 63 8.82 -4.99 -14.06
CA LYS A 63 9.50 -5.27 -12.80
C LYS A 63 9.33 -4.07 -11.85
N GLY A 64 9.05 -4.36 -10.58
CA GLY A 64 8.82 -3.33 -9.57
C GLY A 64 7.38 -2.82 -9.50
N ASN A 65 6.46 -3.36 -10.28
CA ASN A 65 5.05 -3.01 -10.18
C ASN A 65 4.29 -3.96 -9.25
N THR A 66 3.27 -3.43 -8.59
CA THR A 66 2.35 -4.21 -7.78
C THR A 66 1.14 -4.59 -8.64
N ILE A 67 0.70 -5.84 -8.52
CA ILE A 67 -0.56 -6.31 -9.07
C ILE A 67 -1.54 -6.62 -7.96
N GLN A 68 -2.82 -6.56 -8.28
CA GLN A 68 -3.88 -7.09 -7.44
C GLN A 68 -4.56 -8.24 -8.17
N VAL A 69 -4.56 -9.40 -7.52
CA VAL A 69 -5.36 -10.55 -7.92
C VAL A 69 -6.72 -10.39 -7.25
N SER A 70 -7.78 -10.46 -8.05
CA SER A 70 -9.16 -10.33 -7.60
C SER A 70 -10.03 -11.40 -8.23
N ASN A 71 -11.10 -11.78 -7.54
CA ASN A 71 -12.07 -12.77 -8.03
C ASN A 71 -11.45 -14.17 -8.22
N ASP A 72 -10.41 -14.48 -7.46
CA ASP A 72 -9.93 -15.85 -7.30
C ASP A 72 -10.50 -16.50 -6.03
N LYS A 73 -10.42 -17.83 -5.93
CA LYS A 73 -10.84 -18.57 -4.73
C LYS A 73 -9.76 -18.65 -3.64
N TYR A 74 -8.48 -18.58 -4.02
CA TYR A 74 -7.38 -18.94 -3.13
C TYR A 74 -6.31 -17.84 -3.02
N ASN A 75 -6.00 -17.17 -4.12
CA ASN A 75 -4.86 -16.29 -4.31
C ASN A 75 -5.28 -14.81 -4.39
N ASN A 76 -6.36 -14.42 -3.73
CA ASN A 76 -6.75 -13.00 -3.68
C ASN A 76 -5.76 -12.22 -2.83
N GLY A 77 -5.17 -11.16 -3.39
CA GLY A 77 -4.16 -10.40 -2.68
C GLY A 77 -3.40 -9.43 -3.55
N LEU A 78 -2.34 -8.88 -2.96
CA LEU A 78 -1.40 -7.98 -3.60
C LEU A 78 -0.06 -8.68 -3.75
N TYR A 79 0.51 -8.60 -4.95
CA TYR A 79 1.75 -9.28 -5.28
C TYR A 79 2.69 -8.34 -6.01
N PHE A 80 3.98 -8.51 -5.78
CA PHE A 80 5.03 -7.70 -6.37
C PHE A 80 5.72 -8.44 -7.51
N ILE A 81 5.80 -7.80 -8.69
CA ILE A 81 6.40 -8.41 -9.87
C ILE A 81 7.92 -8.34 -9.78
N GLU A 82 8.56 -9.51 -9.78
CA GLU A 82 10.01 -9.63 -9.78
C GLU A 82 10.57 -9.61 -11.21
N ALA A 83 9.95 -10.32 -12.14
CA ALA A 83 10.26 -10.25 -13.56
C ALA A 83 9.02 -10.42 -14.44
N VAL A 84 9.15 -9.94 -15.67
CA VAL A 84 8.11 -9.98 -16.69
C VAL A 84 8.68 -10.70 -17.91
N GLU A 85 7.96 -11.71 -18.36
CA GLU A 85 8.16 -12.44 -19.61
C GLU A 85 7.01 -12.12 -20.57
N ASP A 86 7.14 -12.48 -21.84
CA ASP A 86 6.17 -12.09 -22.89
C ASP A 86 4.72 -12.48 -22.56
N ASN A 87 4.52 -13.63 -21.92
CA ASN A 87 3.21 -14.18 -21.52
C ASN A 87 3.16 -14.58 -20.04
N GLY A 88 4.11 -14.11 -19.22
CA GLY A 88 4.29 -14.57 -17.85
C GLY A 88 4.77 -13.48 -16.91
N LEU A 89 4.35 -13.57 -15.65
CA LEU A 89 4.83 -12.76 -14.54
C LEU A 89 5.44 -13.70 -13.50
N THR A 90 6.63 -13.38 -13.00
CA THR A 90 7.29 -14.15 -11.94
C THR A 90 7.33 -13.36 -10.64
N PHE A 91 7.29 -14.11 -9.53
CA PHE A 91 7.21 -13.59 -8.17
C PHE A 91 8.24 -14.29 -7.29
N GLU A 92 8.70 -13.58 -6.26
CA GLU A 92 9.89 -13.94 -5.46
C GLU A 92 9.71 -15.19 -4.57
N THR A 93 8.49 -15.73 -4.43
CA THR A 93 8.21 -16.87 -3.55
C THR A 93 7.05 -17.73 -4.08
N ASP A 94 6.93 -18.96 -3.57
CA ASP A 94 5.78 -19.87 -3.75
C ASP A 94 4.51 -19.28 -3.11
N SER A 95 4.05 -18.17 -3.66
CA SER A 95 2.95 -17.35 -3.11
C SER A 95 1.58 -17.79 -3.61
N PHE A 96 1.51 -18.75 -4.53
CA PHE A 96 0.28 -19.15 -5.18
C PHE A 96 -0.03 -20.63 -5.00
N ILE A 97 -1.31 -20.91 -4.79
CA ILE A 97 -1.86 -22.26 -4.94
C ILE A 97 -2.03 -22.53 -6.43
N PRO A 98 -1.32 -23.51 -7.03
CA PRO A 98 -1.37 -23.76 -8.47
C PRO A 98 -2.75 -24.23 -8.93
N HIS A 99 -3.36 -23.48 -9.84
CA HIS A 99 -4.61 -23.86 -10.49
C HIS A 99 -4.88 -22.97 -11.72
N LYS A 100 -5.79 -23.41 -12.58
CA LYS A 100 -6.30 -22.59 -13.68
C LYS A 100 -7.50 -21.80 -13.19
N ALA A 101 -7.45 -20.48 -13.36
CA ALA A 101 -8.48 -19.57 -12.89
C ALA A 101 -9.14 -18.84 -14.07
N THR A 102 -10.41 -19.12 -14.32
CA THR A 102 -11.14 -18.59 -15.48
C THR A 102 -11.75 -17.22 -15.19
N ASP A 103 -12.23 -16.98 -13.96
CA ASP A 103 -12.91 -15.73 -13.60
C ASP A 103 -11.98 -14.72 -12.88
N THR A 104 -10.68 -15.02 -12.81
CA THR A 104 -9.71 -14.24 -12.03
C THR A 104 -9.15 -13.06 -12.80
N LEU A 105 -9.02 -11.95 -12.10
CA LEU A 105 -8.65 -10.66 -12.65
C LEU A 105 -7.34 -10.23 -12.03
N VAL A 106 -6.30 -10.15 -12.85
CA VAL A 106 -4.99 -9.67 -12.41
C VAL A 106 -4.80 -8.27 -12.95
N THR A 107 -4.91 -7.27 -12.09
CA THR A 107 -4.89 -5.86 -12.51
C THR A 107 -3.67 -5.14 -11.93
N LEU A 108 -3.03 -4.31 -12.74
CA LEU A 108 -1.94 -3.45 -12.29
C LEU A 108 -2.44 -2.45 -11.23
N VAL A 109 -1.71 -2.30 -10.13
CA VAL A 109 -1.95 -1.24 -9.14
C VAL A 109 -0.87 -0.18 -9.29
N LYS A 110 -1.29 1.07 -9.42
CA LYS A 110 -0.36 2.20 -9.50
C LYS A 110 -0.79 3.33 -8.57
N TYR A 111 0.09 3.65 -7.62
CA TYR A 111 -0.11 4.78 -6.73
C TYR A 111 0.29 6.10 -7.39
N PRO A 112 -0.53 7.16 -7.27
CA PRO A 112 -0.17 8.50 -7.69
C PRO A 112 0.91 9.09 -6.78
N ALA A 113 1.72 9.99 -7.33
CA ALA A 113 2.84 10.63 -6.62
C ALA A 113 2.42 11.33 -5.32
N ASP A 114 1.22 11.92 -5.28
CA ASP A 114 0.66 12.55 -4.08
C ASP A 114 0.56 11.56 -2.91
N ILE A 115 0.16 10.30 -3.18
CA ILE A 115 0.02 9.27 -2.13
C ILE A 115 1.40 8.82 -1.66
N LEU A 116 2.33 8.60 -2.58
CA LEU A 116 3.72 8.24 -2.24
C LEU A 116 4.34 9.29 -1.31
N PHE A 117 4.21 10.57 -1.66
CA PHE A 117 4.71 11.68 -0.86
C PHE A 117 3.99 11.81 0.49
N GLY A 118 2.69 11.55 0.51
CA GLY A 118 1.88 11.46 1.72
C GLY A 118 2.39 10.39 2.68
N VAL A 119 2.62 9.16 2.19
CA VAL A 119 3.17 8.06 2.99
C VAL A 119 4.56 8.39 3.53
N GLN A 120 5.44 9.00 2.72
CA GLN A 120 6.74 9.46 3.21
C GLN A 120 6.62 10.49 4.34
N LYS A 121 5.64 11.39 4.29
CA LYS A 121 5.36 12.33 5.39
C LYS A 121 4.84 11.62 6.63
N LEU A 122 3.99 10.61 6.48
CA LEU A 122 3.48 9.80 7.60
C LEU A 122 4.62 9.04 8.29
N LEU A 123 5.52 8.42 7.52
CA LEU A 123 6.71 7.74 8.07
C LEU A 123 7.66 8.70 8.81
N LYS A 124 7.89 9.90 8.27
CA LYS A 124 8.68 10.93 8.96
C LYS A 124 8.00 11.43 10.24
N TYR A 125 6.67 11.41 10.27
CA TYR A 125 5.90 11.84 11.42
C TYR A 125 5.93 10.78 12.52
N SER A 126 5.73 9.51 12.18
CA SER A 126 5.86 8.40 13.15
C SER A 126 7.25 8.38 13.77
N ALA A 127 8.33 8.45 12.98
CA ALA A 127 9.69 8.49 13.51
C ALA A 127 9.95 9.66 14.49
N LYS A 128 9.29 10.81 14.31
CA LYS A 128 9.43 11.97 15.22
C LYS A 128 8.55 11.86 16.46
N MET A 129 7.49 11.06 16.38
CA MET A 129 6.52 10.88 17.44
C MET A 129 6.76 9.63 18.27
N ASP A 130 7.51 8.63 17.78
CA ASP A 130 7.78 7.38 18.49
C ASP A 130 8.32 7.63 19.91
N ASP A 131 9.25 8.58 20.07
CA ASP A 131 9.81 8.98 21.38
C ASP A 131 8.84 9.79 22.26
N LYS A 132 7.69 10.20 21.73
CA LYS A 132 6.74 11.14 22.33
C LYS A 132 5.33 10.57 22.50
N ILE A 133 5.14 9.29 22.16
CA ILE A 133 3.89 8.56 22.39
C ILE A 133 3.62 8.55 23.91
N GLY A 134 2.56 9.22 24.35
CA GLY A 134 2.15 9.29 25.76
C GLY A 134 2.68 10.50 26.55
N VAL A 135 3.51 11.36 25.95
CA VAL A 135 4.05 12.56 26.62
C VAL A 135 3.16 13.77 26.32
N LYS A 136 2.28 14.13 27.27
CA LYS A 136 1.30 15.23 27.09
C LYS A 136 1.92 16.63 27.10
N SER A 137 3.00 16.84 27.84
CA SER A 137 3.74 18.11 27.86
C SER A 137 5.12 17.90 28.45
N GLU A 138 6.11 18.62 27.92
CA GLU A 138 7.43 18.75 28.53
C GLU A 138 7.60 20.20 28.98
N SER A 139 7.85 20.38 30.27
CA SER A 139 8.11 21.68 30.87
C SER A 139 9.55 21.76 31.35
N ILE A 140 10.38 22.57 30.69
CA ILE A 140 11.73 22.90 31.16
C ILE A 140 11.68 24.33 31.66
N SER A 141 11.79 24.51 32.98
CA SER A 141 11.95 25.73 33.84
C SER A 141 11.69 27.17 33.31
N ARG A 142 11.95 27.49 32.03
CA ARG A 142 11.69 28.79 31.38
C ARG A 142 11.03 28.71 29.98
N MET A 143 10.71 27.51 29.47
CA MET A 143 10.03 27.28 28.20
C MET A 143 9.07 26.08 28.32
N SER A 144 7.77 26.31 28.12
CA SER A 144 6.77 25.24 28.03
C SER A 144 6.54 24.89 26.56
N LYS A 145 6.78 23.63 26.17
CA LYS A 145 6.31 23.12 24.88
C LYS A 145 5.05 22.29 25.13
N THR A 146 3.91 22.88 24.80
CA THR A 146 2.64 22.16 24.77
C THR A 146 2.61 21.35 23.49
N TYR A 147 2.61 20.03 23.60
CA TYR A 147 2.28 19.15 22.49
C TYR A 147 0.75 19.23 22.30
N TYR A 148 0.29 19.32 21.05
CA TYR A 148 -1.14 19.50 20.74
C TYR A 148 -1.97 18.43 21.45
N ASP A 149 -3.05 18.87 22.13
CA ASP A 149 -3.98 17.99 22.83
C ASP A 149 -4.78 17.19 21.80
N VAL A 150 -4.46 15.91 21.67
CA VAL A 150 -4.95 15.05 20.58
C VAL A 150 -6.38 14.59 20.91
N ASN A 151 -7.36 15.46 20.70
CA ASN A 151 -8.77 15.07 20.79
C ASN A 151 -9.11 14.09 19.67
N ALA A 152 -9.92 13.07 19.97
CA ALA A 152 -10.32 12.01 19.02
C ALA A 152 -10.94 12.54 17.70
N THR A 153 -11.45 13.77 17.69
CA THR A 153 -12.01 14.45 16.51
C THR A 153 -10.95 14.90 15.50
N GLU A 154 -9.69 15.10 15.92
CA GLU A 154 -8.61 15.61 15.07
C GLU A 154 -7.62 14.52 14.61
N ASN A 155 -7.91 13.25 14.93
CA ASN A 155 -7.06 12.10 14.60
C ASN A 155 -7.81 11.12 13.69
N ILE A 156 -7.14 10.64 12.64
CA ILE A 156 -7.62 9.60 11.74
C ILE A 156 -6.56 8.49 11.74
N GLU A 157 -6.94 7.30 12.23
CA GLU A 157 -6.08 6.09 12.27
C GLU A 157 -4.71 6.32 12.94
N GLY A 158 -4.67 7.08 14.04
CA GLY A 158 -3.44 7.38 14.78
C GLY A 158 -2.68 8.61 14.29
N TYR A 159 -3.00 9.16 13.11
CA TYR A 159 -2.35 10.33 12.53
C TYR A 159 -3.21 11.60 12.61
N PRO A 160 -2.60 12.80 12.72
CA PRO A 160 -3.33 14.05 12.61
C PRO A 160 -4.13 14.14 11.31
N ALA A 161 -5.40 14.55 11.40
CA ALA A 161 -6.29 14.69 10.25
C ALA A 161 -5.70 15.60 9.16
N ALA A 162 -4.94 16.63 9.54
CA ALA A 162 -4.23 17.53 8.63
C ALA A 162 -3.27 16.77 7.69
N LEU A 163 -2.56 15.76 8.20
CA LEU A 163 -1.66 14.93 7.41
C LEU A 163 -2.41 13.97 6.49
N MET A 164 -3.64 13.58 6.82
CA MET A 164 -4.46 12.67 6.00
C MET A 164 -5.33 13.39 4.95
N THR A 165 -5.38 14.72 4.96
CA THR A 165 -6.23 15.50 4.03
C THR A 165 -5.96 15.23 2.55
N PHE A 166 -4.73 14.88 2.17
CA PHE A 166 -4.38 14.57 0.78
C PHE A 166 -5.13 13.34 0.23
N LEU A 167 -5.56 12.41 1.10
CA LEU A 167 -6.30 11.22 0.72
C LEU A 167 -7.73 11.54 0.29
N ASN A 168 -8.31 12.67 0.72
CA ASN A 168 -9.69 13.03 0.40
C ASN A 168 -9.94 13.14 -1.11
N LYS A 169 -8.94 13.56 -1.89
CA LYS A 169 -9.01 13.63 -3.36
C LYS A 169 -9.23 12.27 -4.02
N TYR A 170 -8.78 11.19 -3.37
CA TYR A 170 -8.79 9.84 -3.91
C TYR A 170 -9.97 9.00 -3.40
N LYS A 171 -10.85 9.59 -2.57
CA LYS A 171 -12.04 8.93 -2.05
C LYS A 171 -13.03 8.60 -3.16
N LYS A 172 -13.36 7.32 -3.31
CA LYS A 172 -14.46 6.86 -4.16
C LYS A 172 -15.73 6.67 -3.35
N LEU A 173 -16.87 6.91 -3.99
CA LEU A 173 -18.18 6.70 -3.38
C LEU A 173 -18.31 5.25 -2.89
N ARG A 174 -18.72 5.06 -1.65
CA ARG A 174 -19.13 3.74 -1.14
C ARG A 174 -20.60 3.59 -1.50
N TRP A 175 -20.90 2.68 -2.43
CA TRP A 175 -22.27 2.22 -2.59
C TRP A 175 -22.49 1.14 -1.52
N SER A 176 -23.44 1.35 -0.61
CA SER A 176 -23.87 0.33 0.36
C SER A 176 -24.92 -0.57 -0.25
#